data_AF-A0A840WAV1-F1
#
_entry.id   AF-A0A840WAV1-F1
#
_cell.length_a   1.000
_cell.length_b   1.000
_cell.length_c   1.000
_cell.angle_alpha   90.00
_cell.angle_beta   90.00
_cell.angle_gamma   90.00
#
_symmetry.space_group_name_H-M   'P 1'
#
loop_
_entity.id
_entity.type
_entity.pdbx_description
1 polymer ?
#
loop_
_entity_poly.entity_id
_entity_poly.type
_entity_poly.pdbx_seq_one_letter_code
_entity_poly.pdbx_strand_id
1 'polypeptide(L)'
;MDENVAGRTTRRCLSDLGYVVHTPADLYGSRELAEGVRDEDWLAKLTAHDWAVISKDEHILQRPTELAAYKAARIHMFMLPNNVRRDDLIALLHQNLRDICTRAVEKTPGVWRVTRQGLTQL
;
A
#
# COMPACT_ATOMS: atom_id res chain seq x y z
N MET A 1 4.57 -2.55 1.36
CA MET A 1 3.52 -2.36 2.39
C MET A 1 3.97 -1.27 3.33
N ASP A 2 3.09 -0.32 3.64
CA ASP A 2 3.32 0.68 4.68
C ASP A 2 3.49 0.02 6.06
N GLU A 3 4.25 0.65 6.96
CA GLU A 3 4.57 0.15 8.30
C GLU A 3 3.31 -0.09 9.14
N ASN A 4 2.27 0.74 8.94
CA ASN A 4 0.96 0.61 9.61
C ASN A 4 0.15 -0.61 9.14
N VAL A 5 0.54 -1.25 8.04
CA VAL A 5 -0.10 -2.45 7.47
C VAL A 5 0.78 -3.68 7.54
N ALA A 6 2.10 -3.48 7.61
CA ALA A 6 3.12 -4.52 7.62
C ALA A 6 3.18 -5.34 8.93
N GLY A 7 2.07 -5.42 9.66
CA GLY A 7 1.91 -6.37 10.75
C GLY A 7 2.20 -7.80 10.29
N ARG A 8 2.85 -8.59 11.15
CA ARG A 8 3.36 -9.94 10.85
C ARG A 8 2.36 -10.83 10.10
N THR A 9 1.08 -10.80 10.49
CA THR A 9 0.04 -11.63 9.88
C THR A 9 -0.32 -11.20 8.46
N THR A 10 -0.44 -9.91 8.19
CA THR A 10 -0.81 -9.39 6.86
C THR A 10 0.33 -9.61 5.86
N ARG A 11 1.58 -9.39 6.29
CA ARG A 11 2.77 -9.71 5.49
C ARG A 11 2.81 -11.20 5.15
N ARG A 12 2.61 -12.05 6.16
CA ARG A 12 2.59 -13.51 5.99
C ARG A 12 1.48 -13.96 5.05
N CYS A 13 0.29 -13.40 5.16
CA CYS A 13 -0.83 -13.72 4.26
C CYS A 13 -0.45 -13.57 2.77
N LEU A 14 0.20 -12.47 2.40
CA LEU A 14 0.63 -12.26 1.02
C LEU A 14 1.86 -13.11 0.66
N SER A 15 2.78 -13.29 1.59
CA SER A 15 3.99 -14.10 1.37
C SER A 15 3.66 -15.59 1.18
N ASP A 16 2.71 -16.13 1.95
CA ASP A 16 2.24 -17.52 1.86
C ASP A 16 1.51 -17.78 0.51
N LEU A 17 1.03 -16.72 -0.15
CA LEU A 17 0.47 -16.76 -1.51
C LEU A 17 1.53 -16.60 -2.62
N GLY A 18 2.81 -16.46 -2.26
CA GLY A 18 3.93 -16.34 -3.19
C GLY A 18 4.29 -14.90 -3.59
N TYR A 19 3.68 -13.89 -2.98
CA TYR A 19 4.05 -12.49 -3.25
C TYR A 19 5.29 -12.08 -2.47
N VAL A 20 6.17 -11.31 -3.11
CA VAL A 20 7.29 -10.66 -2.42
C VAL A 20 6.78 -9.39 -1.75
N VAL A 21 6.88 -9.33 -0.43
CA VAL A 21 6.43 -8.18 0.36
C VAL A 21 7.63 -7.41 0.90
N HIS A 22 7.78 -6.18 0.42
CA HIS A 22 8.75 -5.21 0.91
C HIS A 22 8.09 -4.24 1.91
N THR A 23 8.84 -3.85 2.93
CA THR A 23 8.51 -2.83 3.93
C THR A 23 9.48 -1.66 3.84
N PRO A 24 9.21 -0.49 4.46
CA PRO A 24 10.17 0.60 4.51
C PRO A 24 11.53 0.16 5.07
N ALA A 25 11.54 -0.67 6.11
CA ALA A 25 12.78 -1.21 6.67
C ALA A 25 13.58 -2.06 5.66
N ASP A 26 12.91 -2.84 4.80
CA ASP A 26 13.57 -3.60 3.74
C ASP A 26 14.19 -2.67 2.67
N LEU A 27 13.57 -1.51 2.42
CA LEU A 27 14.01 -0.53 1.42
C LEU A 27 15.15 0.36 1.92
N TYR A 28 15.15 0.70 3.21
CA TYR A 28 16.16 1.55 3.86
C TYR A 28 17.26 0.74 4.55
N GLY A 29 17.14 -0.59 4.59
CA GLY A 29 18.13 -1.51 5.14
C GLY A 29 18.01 -1.73 6.66
N SER A 30 17.31 -0.86 7.38
CA SER A 30 16.96 -1.06 8.78
C SER A 30 15.72 -0.24 9.17
N ARG A 31 15.15 -0.54 10.34
CA ARG A 31 14.02 0.22 10.88
C ARG A 31 14.44 1.62 11.31
N GLU A 32 15.61 1.73 11.93
CA GLU A 32 16.19 2.98 12.42
C GLU A 32 16.44 3.98 11.27
N LEU A 33 16.82 3.48 10.09
CA LEU A 33 17.00 4.30 8.89
C LEU A 33 15.69 4.64 8.18
N ALA A 34 14.62 3.87 8.41
CA ALA A 34 13.30 4.14 7.87
C ALA A 34 12.49 5.10 8.77
N GLU A 35 12.82 5.18 10.06
CA GLU A 35 12.11 6.00 11.03
C GLU A 35 12.25 7.50 10.73
N GLY A 36 11.12 8.21 10.71
CA GLY A 36 11.10 9.65 10.44
C GLY A 36 11.36 10.04 8.98
N VAL A 37 11.54 9.07 8.08
CA VAL A 37 11.63 9.33 6.65
C VAL A 37 10.32 9.93 6.16
N ARG A 38 10.42 10.99 5.35
CA ARG A 38 9.26 11.65 4.76
C ARG A 38 8.64 10.76 3.70
N ASP A 39 7.31 10.77 3.63
CA ASP A 39 6.53 10.08 2.59
C ASP A 39 7.04 10.34 1.18
N GLU A 40 7.43 11.58 0.86
CA GLU A 40 7.98 11.97 -0.44
C GLU A 40 9.24 11.17 -0.81
N ASP A 41 10.16 11.01 0.16
CA ASP A 41 11.44 10.32 -0.05
C ASP A 41 11.21 8.81 -0.18
N TRP A 42 10.27 8.27 0.60
CA TRP A 42 9.82 6.90 0.48
C TRP A 42 9.16 6.61 -0.87
N LEU A 43 8.21 7.45 -1.30
CA LEU A 43 7.52 7.35 -2.58
C LEU A 43 8.47 7.41 -3.76
N ALA A 44 9.44 8.33 -3.74
CA ALA A 44 10.41 8.49 -4.81
C ALA A 44 11.18 7.19 -5.04
N LYS A 45 11.57 6.47 -3.98
CA LYS A 45 12.23 5.17 -4.10
C LYS A 45 11.31 4.09 -4.65
N LEU A 46 10.03 4.11 -4.31
CA LEU A 46 9.06 3.16 -4.85
C LEU A 46 8.90 3.32 -6.36
N THR A 47 9.00 4.54 -6.92
CA THR A 47 8.89 4.74 -8.38
C THR A 47 9.95 4.01 -9.20
N ALA A 48 11.10 3.68 -8.61
CA ALA A 48 12.19 2.94 -9.26
C ALA A 48 11.94 1.43 -9.34
N HIS A 49 10.90 0.94 -8.66
CA HIS A 49 10.55 -0.47 -8.59
C HIS A 49 9.08 -0.58 -9.02
N ASP A 50 8.75 -1.37 -10.04
CA ASP A 50 7.37 -1.55 -10.54
C ASP A 50 6.45 -2.26 -9.51
N TRP A 51 6.26 -1.63 -8.35
CA TRP A 51 5.64 -2.17 -7.15
C TRP A 51 4.29 -1.52 -6.92
N ALA A 52 3.36 -2.32 -6.41
CA ALA A 52 2.11 -1.84 -5.84
C ALA A 52 2.27 -1.55 -4.34
N VAL A 53 1.64 -0.48 -3.88
CA VAL A 53 1.62 -0.07 -2.48
C VAL A 53 0.32 -0.48 -1.83
N ILE A 54 0.42 -1.12 -0.66
CA ILE A 54 -0.72 -1.35 0.23
C ILE A 54 -0.48 -0.49 1.47
N SER A 55 -1.41 0.41 1.77
CA SER A 55 -1.38 1.34 2.90
C SER A 55 -2.69 1.33 3.68
N LYS A 56 -2.64 1.75 4.94
CA LYS A 56 -3.80 1.93 5.84
C LYS A 56 -3.86 3.35 6.40
N ASP A 57 -2.88 4.18 6.04
CA ASP A 57 -2.83 5.53 6.54
C ASP A 57 -3.86 6.40 5.83
N GLU A 58 -5.07 6.49 6.38
CA GLU A 58 -6.11 7.35 5.82
C GLU A 58 -5.85 8.85 6.01
N HIS A 59 -4.90 9.25 6.88
CA HIS A 59 -4.57 10.67 7.07
C HIS A 59 -4.01 11.28 5.78
N ILE A 60 -3.33 10.45 4.99
CA ILE A 60 -2.81 10.76 3.66
C ILE A 60 -3.88 11.27 2.67
N LEU A 61 -5.13 10.82 2.87
CA LEU A 61 -6.26 11.19 2.03
C LEU A 61 -6.92 12.50 2.49
N GLN A 62 -6.60 12.97 3.71
CA GLN A 62 -7.22 14.15 4.31
C GLN A 62 -6.45 15.44 3.97
N ARG A 63 -5.20 15.33 3.52
CA ARG A 63 -4.37 16.46 3.12
C ARG A 63 -4.26 16.50 1.59
N PRO A 64 -4.86 17.49 0.92
CA PRO A 64 -4.85 17.59 -0.54
C PRO A 64 -3.44 17.60 -1.16
N THR A 65 -2.47 18.17 -0.44
CA THR A 65 -1.06 18.23 -0.85
C THR A 65 -0.39 16.85 -0.83
N GLU A 66 -0.70 16.02 0.16
CA GLU A 66 -0.18 14.65 0.24
C GLU A 66 -0.79 13.80 -0.87
N LEU A 67 -2.13 13.81 -1.03
CA LEU A 67 -2.79 13.08 -2.12
C LEU A 67 -2.24 13.46 -3.50
N ALA A 68 -1.93 14.74 -3.72
CA ALA A 68 -1.29 15.21 -4.96
C ALA A 68 0.12 14.63 -5.14
N ALA A 69 0.93 14.57 -4.08
CA ALA A 69 2.26 13.94 -4.12
C ALA A 69 2.17 12.45 -4.47
N TYR A 70 1.21 11.71 -3.92
CA TYR A 70 0.99 10.31 -4.26
C TYR A 70 0.54 10.11 -5.72
N LYS A 71 -0.36 10.98 -6.22
CA LYS A 71 -0.75 10.96 -7.64
C LYS A 71 0.43 11.32 -8.56
N ALA A 72 1.27 12.27 -8.15
CA ALA A 72 2.48 12.67 -8.87
C ALA A 72 3.57 11.58 -8.86
N ALA A 73 3.64 10.76 -7.81
CA ALA A 73 4.57 9.64 -7.71
C ALA A 73 4.28 8.52 -8.73
N ARG A 74 3.16 8.54 -9.45
CA ARG A 74 2.84 7.55 -10.50
C ARG A 74 2.91 6.10 -10.00
N ILE A 75 2.47 5.86 -8.77
CA ILE A 75 2.42 4.52 -8.17
C ILE A 75 1.00 3.96 -8.14
N HIS A 76 0.87 2.63 -8.18
CA HIS A 76 -0.38 1.94 -7.89
C HIS A 76 -0.53 1.78 -6.38
N MET A 77 -1.52 2.43 -5.79
CA MET A 77 -1.73 2.43 -4.34
C MET A 77 -3.13 1.92 -3.97
N PHE A 78 -3.18 1.03 -2.99
CA PHE A 78 -4.37 0.38 -2.48
C PHE A 78 -4.52 0.66 -0.98
N MET A 79 -5.52 1.46 -0.64
CA MET A 79 -5.82 1.94 0.71
C MET A 79 -6.79 0.98 1.40
N LEU A 80 -6.30 0.27 2.40
CA LEU A 80 -7.10 -0.54 3.32
C LEU A 80 -7.74 0.34 4.40
N PRO A 81 -8.92 -0.02 4.93
CA PRO A 81 -9.56 0.73 6.00
C PRO A 81 -8.78 0.68 7.32
N ASN A 82 -8.75 1.78 8.07
CA ASN A 82 -7.92 1.90 9.28
C ASN A 82 -8.48 1.18 10.52
N ASN A 83 -9.80 1.13 10.64
CA ASN A 83 -10.54 0.63 11.82
C ASN A 83 -11.25 -0.71 11.58
N VAL A 84 -10.55 -1.69 11.01
CA VAL A 84 -11.06 -3.05 10.83
C VAL A 84 -10.21 -4.06 11.60
N ARG A 85 -10.84 -5.16 12.02
CA ARG A 85 -10.11 -6.24 12.69
C ARG A 85 -9.16 -6.90 11.70
N ARG A 86 -8.12 -7.54 12.23
CA ARG A 86 -7.09 -8.22 11.44
C ARG A 86 -7.68 -9.27 10.47
N ASP A 87 -8.63 -10.06 10.94
CA ASP A 87 -9.23 -11.12 10.11
C ASP A 87 -10.07 -10.51 8.99
N ASP A 88 -10.75 -9.39 9.26
CA ASP A 88 -11.46 -8.60 8.23
C ASP A 88 -10.49 -8.02 7.20
N LEU A 89 -9.29 -7.56 7.60
CA LEU A 89 -8.26 -7.07 6.67
C LEU A 89 -7.79 -8.17 5.73
N ILE A 90 -7.54 -9.36 6.27
CA ILE A 90 -7.11 -10.53 5.49
C ILE A 90 -8.22 -10.95 4.52
N ALA A 91 -9.47 -10.98 4.98
CA ALA A 91 -10.61 -11.27 4.13
C ALA A 91 -10.76 -10.24 3.01
N LEU A 92 -10.61 -8.95 3.31
CA LEU A 92 -10.64 -7.86 2.32
C LEU A 92 -9.55 -8.01 1.28
N LEU A 93 -8.32 -8.31 1.71
CA LEU A 93 -7.19 -8.54 0.80
C LEU A 93 -7.47 -9.74 -0.11
N HIS A 94 -7.86 -10.89 0.45
CA HIS A 94 -8.18 -12.08 -0.34
C HIS A 94 -9.30 -11.82 -1.35
N GLN A 95 -10.40 -11.19 -0.91
CA GLN A 95 -11.54 -10.90 -1.76
C GLN A 95 -11.17 -10.00 -2.96
N ASN A 96 -10.29 -9.03 -2.73
CA ASN A 96 -9.94 -8.01 -3.74
C ASN A 96 -8.61 -8.29 -4.45
N LEU A 97 -7.87 -9.35 -4.11
CA LEU A 97 -6.50 -9.57 -4.59
C LEU A 97 -6.43 -9.61 -6.11
N ARG A 98 -7.40 -10.26 -6.76
CA ARG A 98 -7.50 -10.31 -8.22
C ARG A 98 -7.59 -8.91 -8.82
N ASP A 99 -8.46 -8.06 -8.27
CA ASP A 99 -8.68 -6.71 -8.79
C ASP A 99 -7.47 -5.82 -8.48
N ILE A 100 -6.86 -5.98 -7.30
CA ILE A 100 -5.60 -5.31 -6.93
C ILE A 100 -4.52 -5.63 -7.96
N CYS A 101 -4.29 -6.91 -8.26
CA CYS A 101 -3.31 -7.32 -9.26
C CYS A 101 -3.65 -6.79 -10.66
N THR A 102 -4.94 -6.83 -11.04
CA THR A 102 -5.40 -6.33 -12.34
C THR A 102 -5.08 -4.84 -12.48
N ARG A 103 -5.37 -4.04 -11.45
CA ARG A 103 -5.07 -2.60 -11.44
C ARG A 103 -3.56 -2.33 -11.38
N ALA A 104 -2.81 -3.10 -10.59
CA ALA A 104 -1.37 -2.93 -10.43
C ALA A 104 -0.57 -3.08 -11.73
N VAL A 105 -1.11 -3.79 -12.73
CA VAL A 105 -0.47 -3.95 -14.06
C VAL A 105 -1.00 -2.98 -15.11
N GLU A 106 -1.95 -2.11 -14.77
CA GLU A 106 -2.44 -1.09 -15.70
C GLU A 106 -1.38 -0.02 -15.96
N LYS A 107 -1.36 0.51 -17.19
CA LYS A 107 -0.41 1.56 -17.60
C LYS A 107 -0.60 2.88 -16.85
N THR A 108 -1.80 3.12 -16.34
CA THR A 108 -2.16 4.35 -15.64
C THR A 108 -2.19 4.05 -14.14
N PRO A 109 -1.23 4.56 -13.37
CA PRO A 109 -1.22 4.45 -11.93
C PRO A 109 -2.45 5.08 -11.30
N GLY A 110 -2.95 4.49 -10.22
CA GLY A 110 -4.13 4.96 -9.53
C GLY A 110 -4.07 4.74 -8.03
N VAL A 111 -4.79 5.59 -7.30
CA VAL A 111 -5.05 5.42 -5.87
C VAL A 111 -6.45 4.85 -5.71
N TRP A 112 -6.56 3.72 -5.01
CA TRP A 112 -7.79 2.95 -4.87
C TRP A 112 -8.08 2.71 -3.39
N ARG A 113 -9.33 2.91 -2.99
CA ARG A 113 -9.85 2.42 -1.71
C ARG A 113 -10.29 0.97 -1.87
N VAL A 114 -9.82 0.09 -0.99
CA VAL A 114 -10.22 -1.31 -0.93
C VAL A 114 -11.41 -1.44 0.03
N THR A 115 -12.54 -1.92 -0.48
CA THR A 115 -13.77 -2.07 0.30
C THR A 115 -14.33 -3.49 0.16
N ARG A 116 -15.38 -3.82 0.94
CA ARG A 116 -16.12 -5.08 0.78
C ARG A 116 -16.89 -5.16 -0.55
N GLN A 117 -17.12 -4.02 -1.20
CA GLN A 117 -17.86 -3.91 -2.47
C GLN A 117 -16.93 -3.94 -3.68
N GLY A 118 -15.60 -3.89 -3.47
CA GLY A 118 -14.60 -3.80 -4.53
C GLY A 118 -13.65 -2.62 -4.34
N LEU A 119 -12.94 -2.30 -5.43
CA LEU A 119 -12.03 -1.15 -5.51
C LEU A 119 -12.77 0.11 -5.96
N THR A 120 -12.55 1.23 -5.26
CA THR A 120 -13.08 2.56 -5.64
C THR A 120 -11.93 3.54 -5.84
N GLN A 121 -11.85 4.18 -7.00
CA GLN A 121 -10.77 5.12 -7.31
C GLN A 121 -10.95 6.45 -6.55
N LEU A 122 -9.82 7.05 -6.13
CA LEU A 122 -9.74 8.33 -5.41
C LEU A 122 -9.14 9.47 -6.27
#